data_AF-A0A5B8RHC7-F1
#
_entry.id   AF-A0A5B8RHC7-F1
#
_cell.length_a   1.000
_cell.length_b   1.000
_cell.length_c   1.000
_cell.angle_alpha   90.00
_cell.angle_beta   90.00
_cell.angle_gamma   90.00
#
_symmetry.space_group_name_H-M   'P 1'
#
loop_
_entity.id
_entity.type
_entity.pdbx_description
1 polymer ?
#
loop_
_entity_poly.entity_id
_entity_poly.type
_entity_poly.pdbx_seq_one_letter_code
_entity_poly.pdbx_strand_id
1 'polypeptide(L)' 'MMALAMVVIASMVGAKGLGLDVLESINHIDIAKGFESGISIVFLAIIIDRLTIGIANRFTVQK' A
#
# COMPACT_ATOMS: atom_id res chain seq x y z
N MET A 1 -1.72 -6.83 -5.70
CA MET A 1 -0.46 -6.55 -4.95
C MET A 1 0.55 -5.59 -5.63
N MET A 2 0.92 -5.72 -6.91
CA MET A 2 1.98 -4.85 -7.52
C MET A 2 1.69 -3.34 -7.52
N ALA A 3 0.41 -2.93 -7.64
CA ALA A 3 0.05 -1.51 -7.72
C ALA A 3 0.38 -0.70 -6.44
N LEU A 4 0.36 -1.35 -5.28
CA LEU A 4 0.59 -0.65 -4.01
C LEU A 4 2.08 -0.39 -3.73
N ALA A 5 2.98 -1.11 -4.40
CA ALA A 5 4.43 -0.83 -4.36
C ALA A 5 4.76 0.57 -4.94
N MET A 6 3.90 1.08 -5.82
CA MET A 6 4.07 2.41 -6.44
C MET A 6 3.87 3.56 -5.44
N VAL A 7 3.15 3.34 -4.33
CA VAL A 7 2.90 4.38 -3.31
C VAL A 7 4.21 4.90 -2.70
N VAL A 8 5.20 4.03 -2.48
CA VAL A 8 6.50 4.42 -1.92
C VAL A 8 7.32 5.24 -2.92
N ILE A 9 7.21 4.94 -4.22
CA ILE A 9 7.89 5.72 -5.26
C ILE A 9 7.24 7.09 -5.40
N ALA A 10 5.91 7.19 -5.32
CA ALA A 10 5.21 8.46 -5.37
C ALA A 10 5.63 9.44 -4.24
N SER A 11 5.91 8.92 -3.04
CA SER A 11 6.43 9.74 -1.94
C SER A 11 7.82 10.33 -2.20
N MET A 12 8.65 9.68 -3.02
CA MET A 12 9.95 10.24 -3.42
C MET A 12 9.81 11.46 -4.34
N VAL A 13 8.66 11.63 -5.00
CA VAL A 13 8.32 12.78 -5.86
C VAL A 13 7.53 13.86 -5.07
N GLY A 14 7.40 13.70 -3.74
CA GLY A 14 6.74 14.67 -2.86
C GLY A 14 5.24 14.43 -2.64
N ALA A 15 4.70 13.27 -3.01
CA ALA A 15 3.34 12.90 -2.65
C ALA A 15 3.23 12.73 -1.12
N LYS A 16 2.25 13.42 -0.52
CA LYS A 16 1.93 13.26 0.91
C LYS A 16 1.14 11.97 1.15
N GLY A 17 1.41 11.30 2.26
CA GLY A 17 0.67 10.11 2.69
C GLY A 17 1.57 9.04 3.30
N LEU A 18 1.05 7.81 3.44
CA LEU A 18 1.71 6.69 4.11
C LEU A 18 3.09 6.32 3.52
N GLY A 19 3.30 6.54 2.22
CA GLY A 19 4.61 6.31 1.59
C GLY A 19 5.71 7.23 2.13
N LEU A 20 5.36 8.44 2.57
CA LEU A 20 6.29 9.39 3.17
C LEU A 20 6.76 8.92 4.54
N ASP A 21 5.87 8.36 5.36
CA ASP A 21 6.23 7.81 6.67
C ASP A 21 7.18 6.60 6.54
N VAL A 22 6.96 5.76 5.53
CA VAL A 22 7.90 4.66 5.19
C VAL A 22 9.25 5.24 4.76
N LEU A 23 9.25 6.21 3.85
CA LEU A 23 10.49 6.82 3.36
C LEU A 23 11.27 7.49 4.49
N GLU A 24 10.58 8.19 5.39
CA GLU A 24 11.17 8.82 6.58
C GLU A 24 11.74 7.77 7.54
N SER A 25 11.02 6.67 7.78
CA SER A 25 11.50 5.58 8.63
C SER A 25 12.79 4.94 8.09
N ILE A 26 12.93 4.82 6.77
CA ILE A 26 14.13 4.32 6.12
C ILE A 26 15.28 5.32 6.29
N ASN A 27 15.02 6.61 6.07
CA ASN A 27 16.03 7.66 6.21
C ASN A 27 16.56 7.81 7.64
N HIS A 28 15.69 7.67 8.64
CA HIS A 28 16.05 7.81 10.05
C HIS A 28 16.43 6.48 10.72
N ILE A 29 16.39 5.36 9.99
CA ILE A 29 16.64 4.00 10.52
C ILE A 29 15.71 3.72 11.73
N ASP A 30 14.46 4.16 11.62
CA ASP A 30 13.43 3.96 12.63
C ASP A 30 12.60 2.73 12.28
N ILE A 31 12.93 1.62 12.92
CA ILE A 31 12.26 0.34 12.68
C ILE A 31 10.81 0.36 13.20
N ALA A 32 10.53 1.08 14.28
CA ALA A 32 9.19 1.14 14.86
C ALA A 32 8.24 1.87 13.90
N LYS A 33 8.64 3.05 13.43
CA LYS A 33 7.88 3.83 12.44
C LYS A 33 7.75 3.08 11.10
N GLY A 34 8.81 2.37 10.69
CA GLY A 34 8.79 1.55 9.47
C GLY A 34 7.83 0.36 9.56
N PHE A 35 7.71 -0.24 10.74
CA PHE A 35 6.78 -1.34 10.98
C PHE A 35 5.33 -0.87 10.99
N GLU A 36 5.01 0.22 11.70
CA GLU A 36 3.66 0.79 11.77
C GLU A 36 3.16 1.27 10.39
N SER A 37 4.01 1.97 9.65
CA SER A 37 3.67 2.45 8.30
C SER A 37 3.55 1.29 7.31
N GLY A 38 4.44 0.31 7.37
CA GLY A 38 4.39 -0.89 6.54
C GLY A 38 3.12 -1.71 6.74
N ILE A 39 2.74 -1.99 8.00
CA ILE A 39 1.55 -2.79 8.27
C ILE A 39 0.26 -2.07 7.87
N SER A 40 0.21 -0.75 8.03
CA SER A 40 -0.91 0.09 7.59
C SER A 40 -1.12 -0.01 6.07
N ILE A 41 -0.04 0.03 5.29
CA ILE A 41 -0.06 -0.10 3.83
C ILE A 41 -0.51 -1.50 3.43
N VAL A 42 -0.02 -2.55 4.09
CA VAL A 42 -0.42 -3.94 3.81
C VAL A 42 -1.90 -4.16 4.09
N PHE A 43 -2.44 -3.65 5.20
CA PHE A 43 -3.87 -3.73 5.51
C PHE A 43 -4.72 -3.07 4.42
N LEU A 44 -4.33 -1.86 3.99
CA LEU A 44 -5.02 -1.16 2.92
C LEU A 44 -4.96 -1.97 1.61
N ALA A 45 -3.80 -2.56 1.30
CA ALA A 45 -3.63 -3.42 0.13
C ALA A 45 -4.57 -4.61 0.15
N ILE A 46 -4.68 -5.30 1.28
CA ILE A 46 -5.54 -6.49 1.43
C ILE A 46 -7.01 -6.10 1.22
N ILE A 47 -7.45 -4.97 1.77
CA ILE A 47 -8.82 -4.49 1.60
C ILE A 47 -9.12 -4.21 0.13
N ILE A 48 -8.24 -3.46 -0.54
CA ILE A 48 -8.40 -3.13 -1.97
C ILE A 48 -8.38 -4.41 -2.83
N ASP A 49 -7.45 -5.32 -2.56
CA ASP A 49 -7.31 -6.59 -3.28
C ASP A 49 -8.56 -7.47 -3.10
N ARG A 50 -9.08 -7.57 -1.87
CA ARG A 50 -10.35 -8.26 -1.55
C ARG A 50 -11.54 -7.68 -2.30
N LEU A 51 -11.69 -6.35 -2.32
CA LEU A 51 -12.76 -5.69 -3.08
C LEU A 51 -12.63 -5.95 -4.57
N THR A 52 -11.41 -5.83 -5.11
CA THR A 52 -11.11 -6.06 -6.53
C THR A 52 -11.44 -7.50 -6.94
N ILE A 53 -11.04 -8.49 -6.14
CA ILE A 53 -11.36 -9.91 -6.38
C ILE A 53 -12.87 -10.16 -6.29
N GLY A 54 -13.56 -9.59 -5.30
CA GLY A 54 -15.01 -9.72 -5.16
C GLY A 54 -15.77 -9.15 -6.37
N ILE A 55 -15.30 -8.02 -6.90
CA ILE A 55 -15.84 -7.40 -8.11
C ILE A 55 -15.52 -8.25 -9.34
N ALA A 56 -14.27 -8.69 -9.51
CA ALA A 56 -13.83 -9.50 -10.65
C ALA A 56 -14.60 -10.83 -10.75
N ASN A 57 -14.80 -11.53 -9.63
CA ASN A 57 -15.59 -12.77 -9.59
C ASN A 57 -17.04 -12.57 -10.05
N ARG A 58 -17.63 -11.40 -9.77
CA ARG A 58 -18.98 -11.06 -10.24
C ARG A 58 -19.08 -10.92 -11.76
N PHE A 59 -17.99 -10.50 -12.41
CA PHE A 59 -17.94 -10.38 -13.88
C PHE A 59 -17.59 -11.70 -14.58
N THR A 60 -16.81 -12.59 -13.95
CA THR A 60 -16.47 -13.90 -14.53
C THR A 60 -17.61 -14.92 -14.44
N VAL A 61 -18.47 -14.86 -13.41
CA VAL A 61 -19.56 -15.84 -13.22
C VAL A 61 -20.76 -15.61 -14.17
N GLN A 62 -20.79 -14.51 -14.93
CA GLN A 62 -21.87 -14.21 -15.88
C GLN A 62 -21.57 -14.56 -17.35
N LYS A 63 -20.52 -15.34 -17.62
CA LYS A 63 -20.22 -15.94 -18.93
C LYS A 63 -20.21 -17.45 -18.82
#